data_AF-A0A1G3LLS8-F1
#
_entry.id   AF-A0A1G3LLS8-F1
#
_cell.length_a   1.000
_cell.length_b   1.000
_cell.length_c   1.000
_cell.angle_alpha   90.00
_cell.angle_beta   90.00
_cell.angle_gamma   90.00
#
_symmetry.space_group_name_H-M   'P 1'
#
loop_
_entity.id
_entity.type
_entity.pdbx_description
1 polymer ?
#
loop_
_entity_poly.entity_id
_entity_poly.type
_entity_poly.pdbx_seq_one_letter_code
_entity_poly.pdbx_strand_id
1 'polypeptide(L)'
;MQFFTIDDAHSKDLDDALAIEQDEGGTTHVYIAITAVADAVPKGSDLDLEACKRLATHYRAHDVVRAMLPVAVGSLLPGQQHRCLVMDAVLHGTQVQGFSAAVQEIRSGYKLAYEEIPGILCDGSHKLHQAMTLGQKIALGLLEQRRKQGALALYDLNEGWYTSEEGFILRAERVEATIGHVIVQEMMILMNRLMAEYAATVDVQSKGRDTIPILYRNHTARPNAPEQSLLLEQLAAARLDPSLLDALRARIHMVVNRATYHPTLAGHYGLALPAYLHCTSPLRRYADLVNQRQLLSHFRDEATPPYTQAELVTLAEDMNQRLQEQQTQRSEAAREQAARQAGHRLETRAPELLATMSAKDFERLVKTVVRTGMLNPQLVEAVQLRMKAGTLALLDIYYLLFRTPSLLLDWADLRQQVCGYLVKNPHLAVSVLALGTNLDGWSELRFEHQAEGLPHIRTFYVLAGLDPGPGKPSVSLLHPAPASSLREGKQRAAVSLVYLIANVPPPTWERPQQTPPAAAPKPVLINEHNSVGTLQEWCQRCKRPLPEYTFQAEGDPPKFVATVTVGKRAFTGLLASTKKDAKAGAAGLACQEFLAKG
;
A
#
# COMPACT_ATOMS: atom_id res chain seq x y z
N MET A 1 3.95 39.66 9.18
CA MET A 1 3.94 38.22 8.87
C MET A 1 5.30 37.61 9.16
N GLN A 2 5.32 36.49 9.86
CA GLN A 2 6.54 35.76 10.17
C GLN A 2 6.64 34.55 9.26
N PHE A 3 7.43 34.66 8.18
CA PHE A 3 7.66 33.56 7.26
C PHE A 3 8.65 32.54 7.83
N PHE A 4 8.43 31.27 7.50
CA PHE A 4 9.30 30.14 7.81
C PHE A 4 9.37 29.15 6.64
N THR A 5 10.46 28.43 6.49
CA THR A 5 10.57 27.29 5.55
C THR A 5 10.49 25.96 6.31
N ILE A 6 10.07 24.89 5.64
CA ILE A 6 10.09 23.52 6.19
C ILE A 6 10.67 22.59 5.11
N ASP A 7 11.85 22.03 5.37
CA ASP A 7 12.62 21.26 4.39
C ASP A 7 13.38 20.10 5.06
N ASP A 8 14.17 19.34 4.30
CA ASP A 8 15.18 18.46 4.89
C ASP A 8 16.22 19.32 5.66
N ALA A 9 16.71 18.80 6.80
CA ALA A 9 17.69 19.48 7.64
C ALA A 9 18.92 19.93 6.83
N HIS A 10 19.33 19.14 5.84
CA HIS A 10 20.49 19.39 4.98
C HIS A 10 20.19 20.20 3.72
N SER A 11 18.91 20.45 3.39
CA SER A 11 18.53 21.25 2.22
C SER A 11 19.12 22.65 2.25
N LYS A 12 19.60 23.10 1.10
CA LYS A 12 20.14 24.45 0.90
C LYS A 12 19.43 25.23 -0.21
N ASP A 13 18.60 24.57 -1.00
CA ASP A 13 17.82 25.07 -2.11
C ASP A 13 16.35 25.22 -1.69
N LEU A 14 16.08 26.24 -0.87
CA LEU A 14 14.76 26.52 -0.29
C LEU A 14 13.96 27.41 -1.26
N ASP A 15 13.00 26.81 -1.95
CA ASP A 15 12.14 27.48 -2.93
C ASP A 15 10.99 28.25 -2.29
N ASP A 16 10.42 27.68 -1.23
CA ASP A 16 9.16 28.11 -0.63
C ASP A 16 9.29 28.52 0.84
N ALA A 17 8.41 29.44 1.25
CA ALA A 17 8.20 29.83 2.64
C ALA A 17 6.71 30.02 2.92
N LEU A 18 6.30 29.75 4.16
CA LEU A 18 4.93 29.79 4.61
C LEU A 18 4.75 30.83 5.73
N ALA A 19 3.57 31.45 5.79
CA ALA A 19 3.06 32.10 6.98
C ALA A 19 1.56 31.81 7.08
N ILE A 20 1.06 31.52 8.28
CA ILE A 20 -0.34 31.13 8.49
C ILE A 20 -0.89 31.88 9.69
N GLU A 21 -1.95 32.65 9.47
CA GLU A 21 -2.56 33.52 10.47
C GLU A 21 -4.09 33.34 10.42
N GLN A 22 -4.77 33.44 11.55
CA GLN A 22 -6.23 33.35 11.63
C GLN A 22 -6.78 34.63 12.25
N ASP A 23 -7.79 35.22 11.62
CA ASP A 23 -8.49 36.40 12.13
C ASP A 23 -9.47 36.06 13.27
N GLU A 24 -10.03 37.09 13.91
CA GLU A 24 -11.02 36.93 14.98
C GLU A 24 -12.33 36.26 14.51
N GLY A 25 -12.63 36.36 13.21
CA GLY A 25 -13.81 35.75 12.58
C GLY A 25 -13.62 34.26 12.25
N GLY A 26 -12.43 33.71 12.46
CA GLY A 26 -12.10 32.32 12.16
C GLY A 26 -11.64 32.09 10.71
N THR A 27 -11.50 33.14 9.90
CA THR A 27 -10.89 33.06 8.57
C THR A 27 -9.39 32.86 8.70
N THR A 28 -8.86 31.86 8.01
CA THR A 28 -7.42 31.58 8.00
C THR A 28 -6.81 32.08 6.69
N HIS A 29 -5.76 32.89 6.82
CA HIS A 29 -4.90 33.31 5.72
C HIS A 29 -3.69 32.38 5.65
N VAL A 30 -3.48 31.78 4.48
CA VAL A 30 -2.33 30.93 4.18
C VAL A 30 -1.48 31.64 3.14
N TYR A 31 -0.38 32.22 3.60
CA TYR A 31 0.60 32.87 2.75
C TYR A 31 1.63 31.86 2.27
N ILE A 32 1.78 31.76 0.96
CA ILE A 32 2.78 30.90 0.31
C ILE A 32 3.66 31.78 -0.56
N ALA A 33 4.94 31.86 -0.21
CA ALA A 33 5.93 32.68 -0.88
C ALA A 33 6.92 31.80 -1.63
N ILE A 34 7.02 31.97 -2.95
CA ILE A 34 7.99 31.26 -3.80
C ILE A 34 9.04 32.26 -4.28
N THR A 35 10.32 31.95 -4.08
CA THR A 35 11.43 32.82 -4.51
C THR A 35 11.39 33.10 -6.02
N ALA A 36 11.56 34.37 -6.40
CA ALA A 36 11.46 34.84 -7.79
C ALA A 36 12.75 34.57 -8.59
N VAL A 37 13.13 33.30 -8.72
CA VAL A 37 14.32 32.83 -9.47
C VAL A 37 14.42 33.43 -10.88
N ALA A 38 13.29 33.60 -11.55
CA ALA A 38 13.23 34.20 -12.88
C ALA A 38 13.80 35.63 -12.96
N ASP A 39 13.84 36.39 -11.86
CA ASP A 39 14.51 37.70 -11.81
C ASP A 39 16.04 37.57 -11.92
N ALA A 40 16.61 36.51 -11.36
CA ALA A 40 18.04 36.22 -11.39
C ALA A 40 18.46 35.34 -12.60
N VAL A 41 17.50 34.71 -13.27
CA VAL A 41 17.73 33.84 -14.44
C VAL A 41 16.84 34.28 -15.62
N PRO A 42 17.24 35.35 -16.34
CA PRO A 42 16.49 35.83 -17.51
C PRO A 42 16.41 34.76 -18.62
N LYS A 43 15.28 34.73 -19.36
CA LYS A 43 15.11 33.86 -20.54
C LYS A 43 16.23 34.12 -21.54
N GLY A 44 16.91 33.05 -21.99
CA GLY A 44 18.03 33.10 -22.93
C GLY A 44 19.41 33.37 -22.33
N SER A 45 19.53 33.58 -21.01
CA SER A 45 20.83 33.71 -20.33
C SER A 45 21.59 32.37 -20.26
N ASP A 46 22.90 32.41 -19.99
CA ASP A 46 23.70 31.19 -19.82
C ASP A 46 23.16 30.26 -18.73
N LEU A 47 22.68 30.84 -17.62
CA LEU A 47 22.04 30.10 -16.54
C LEU A 47 20.72 29.45 -16.99
N ASP A 48 19.93 30.15 -17.82
CA ASP A 48 18.71 29.60 -18.39
C ASP A 48 18.98 28.43 -19.34
N LEU A 49 19.97 28.58 -20.23
CA LEU A 49 20.37 27.53 -21.16
C LEU A 49 20.86 26.28 -20.42
N GLU A 50 21.66 26.45 -19.35
CA GLU A 50 22.10 25.31 -18.54
C GLU A 50 20.95 24.71 -17.70
N ALA A 51 20.03 25.52 -17.17
CA ALA A 51 18.84 25.03 -16.49
C ALA A 51 17.93 24.24 -17.45
N CYS A 52 17.71 24.74 -18.66
CA CYS A 52 16.97 24.06 -19.73
C CYS A 52 17.64 22.74 -20.11
N LYS A 53 18.98 22.69 -20.18
CA LYS A 53 19.73 21.46 -20.43
C LYS A 53 19.56 20.43 -19.30
N ARG A 54 19.52 20.88 -18.04
CA ARG A 54 19.40 20.01 -16.86
C ARG A 54 17.96 19.56 -16.59
N LEU A 55 16.97 20.39 -16.88
CA LEU A 55 15.52 20.24 -16.63
C LEU A 55 15.09 20.16 -15.16
N ALA A 56 15.87 19.48 -14.32
CA ALA A 56 15.60 19.38 -12.90
C ALA A 56 16.88 19.10 -12.10
N THR A 57 16.86 19.39 -10.80
CA THR A 57 17.90 18.96 -9.87
C THR A 57 17.85 17.43 -9.71
N HIS A 58 19.03 16.81 -9.72
CA HIS A 58 19.18 15.38 -9.45
C HIS A 58 19.66 15.17 -8.02
N TYR A 59 18.80 14.53 -7.21
CA TYR A 59 19.10 14.14 -5.84
C TYR A 59 19.44 12.64 -5.75
N ARG A 60 20.31 12.28 -4.82
CA ARG A 60 20.57 10.90 -4.39
C ARG A 60 20.62 10.88 -2.87
N ALA A 61 19.57 10.31 -2.26
CA ALA A 61 19.33 10.47 -0.82
C ALA A 61 19.33 11.96 -0.44
N HIS A 62 20.14 12.38 0.53
CA HIS A 62 20.26 13.78 0.96
C HIS A 62 21.23 14.61 0.10
N ASP A 63 21.94 13.98 -0.82
CA ASP A 63 22.97 14.67 -1.62
C ASP A 63 22.41 15.16 -2.95
N VAL A 64 22.72 16.42 -3.26
CA VAL A 64 22.52 16.97 -4.60
C VAL A 64 23.64 16.45 -5.50
N VAL A 65 23.31 15.48 -6.36
CA VAL A 65 24.24 14.94 -7.36
C VAL A 65 24.53 15.99 -8.43
N ARG A 66 23.48 16.70 -8.86
CA ARG A 66 23.59 17.78 -9.84
C ARG A 66 22.45 18.77 -9.66
N ALA A 67 22.74 19.95 -9.15
CA ALA A 67 21.77 21.04 -9.03
C ALA A 67 21.33 21.53 -10.42
N MET A 68 20.06 21.89 -10.60
CA MET A 68 19.63 22.60 -11.82
C MET A 68 20.26 24.00 -11.86
N LEU A 69 20.13 24.74 -10.78
CA LEU A 69 20.68 26.08 -10.58
C LEU A 69 21.55 26.15 -9.32
N PRO A 70 22.51 27.10 -9.23
CA PRO A 70 23.23 27.37 -7.99
C PRO A 70 22.29 27.88 -6.88
N VAL A 71 22.53 27.46 -5.63
CA VAL A 71 21.77 27.91 -4.45
C VAL A 71 21.74 29.45 -4.30
N ALA A 72 22.84 30.11 -4.67
CA ALA A 72 23.01 31.56 -4.56
C ALA A 72 22.04 32.37 -5.44
N VAL A 73 21.30 31.72 -6.36
CA VAL A 73 20.35 32.39 -7.26
C VAL A 73 19.13 32.93 -6.53
N GLY A 74 18.71 32.33 -5.41
CA GLY A 74 17.54 32.82 -4.69
C GLY A 74 17.00 31.97 -3.56
N SER A 75 17.79 31.05 -2.99
CA SER A 75 17.29 30.24 -1.87
C SER A 75 16.86 31.11 -0.68
N LEU A 76 15.68 30.81 -0.11
CA LEU A 76 15.05 31.52 1.01
C LEU A 76 15.70 31.21 2.37
N LEU A 77 17.03 31.30 2.44
CA LEU A 77 17.79 31.09 3.67
C LEU A 77 17.38 32.08 4.76
N PRO A 78 17.36 31.65 6.04
CA PRO A 78 16.84 32.46 7.13
C PRO A 78 17.63 33.77 7.29
N GLY A 79 16.90 34.85 7.54
CA GLY A 79 17.45 36.18 7.76
C GLY A 79 17.73 36.99 6.50
N GLN A 80 17.66 36.39 5.30
CA GLN A 80 17.87 37.07 4.01
C GLN A 80 16.56 37.59 3.42
N GLN A 81 16.61 38.73 2.74
CA GLN A 81 15.49 39.28 1.98
C GLN A 81 15.55 38.80 0.53
N HIS A 82 14.43 38.30 0.03
CA HIS A 82 14.27 37.83 -1.34
C HIS A 82 12.97 38.35 -1.93
N ARG A 83 12.96 38.67 -3.22
CA ARG A 83 11.70 38.89 -3.95
C ARG A 83 11.04 37.54 -4.18
N CYS A 84 9.75 37.48 -3.88
CA CYS A 84 8.93 36.28 -4.00
C CYS A 84 7.65 36.59 -4.76
N LEU A 85 7.12 35.60 -5.47
CA LEU A 85 5.70 35.55 -5.78
C LEU A 85 4.99 35.05 -4.52
N VAL A 86 4.17 35.91 -3.92
CA VAL A 86 3.44 35.60 -2.69
C VAL A 86 1.96 35.45 -3.00
N MET A 87 1.39 34.29 -2.68
CA MET A 87 -0.04 34.03 -2.71
C MET A 87 -0.61 34.12 -1.30
N ASP A 88 -1.69 34.88 -1.11
CA ASP A 88 -2.54 34.85 0.09
C ASP A 88 -3.82 34.07 -0.26
N ALA A 89 -3.92 32.84 0.23
CA ALA A 89 -5.15 32.04 0.13
C ALA A 89 -6.01 32.26 1.37
N VAL A 90 -7.26 32.65 1.16
CA VAL A 90 -8.24 32.93 2.22
C VAL A 90 -9.15 31.71 2.40
N LEU A 91 -9.10 31.07 3.57
CA LEU A 91 -9.83 29.85 3.88
C LEU A 91 -10.78 30.04 5.06
N HIS A 92 -11.97 29.46 4.96
CA HIS A 92 -12.84 29.21 6.12
C HIS A 92 -12.93 27.70 6.36
N GLY A 93 -12.25 27.22 7.40
CA GLY A 93 -11.96 25.80 7.55
C GLY A 93 -11.03 25.32 6.44
N THR A 94 -11.49 24.41 5.57
CA THR A 94 -10.74 23.93 4.39
C THR A 94 -11.25 24.54 3.09
N GLN A 95 -12.33 25.33 3.14
CA GLN A 95 -12.94 25.90 1.96
C GLN A 95 -12.22 27.18 1.57
N VAL A 96 -11.64 27.20 0.37
CA VAL A 96 -11.04 28.41 -0.22
C VAL A 96 -12.17 29.37 -0.61
N GLN A 97 -12.14 30.57 -0.04
CA GLN A 97 -13.06 31.67 -0.36
C GLN A 97 -12.54 32.53 -1.51
N GLY A 98 -11.22 32.60 -1.65
CA GLY A 98 -10.54 33.32 -2.70
C GLY A 98 -9.03 33.33 -2.45
N PHE A 99 -8.29 33.96 -3.35
CA PHE A 99 -6.88 34.23 -3.14
C PHE A 99 -6.47 35.52 -3.84
N SER A 100 -5.35 36.09 -3.41
CA SER A 100 -4.64 37.14 -4.14
C SER A 100 -3.19 36.76 -4.31
N ALA A 101 -2.51 37.33 -5.30
CA ALA A 101 -1.09 37.11 -5.50
C ALA A 101 -0.38 38.38 -5.99
N ALA A 102 0.84 38.59 -5.49
CA ALA A 102 1.65 39.73 -5.82
C ALA A 102 3.14 39.42 -5.66
N VAL A 103 4.00 40.20 -6.34
CA VAL A 103 5.45 40.14 -6.14
C VAL A 103 5.83 41.02 -4.96
N GLN A 104 6.44 40.42 -3.92
CA GLN A 104 6.77 41.12 -2.67
C GLN A 104 8.16 40.73 -2.17
N GLU A 105 8.80 41.59 -1.38
CA GLU A 105 10.00 41.22 -0.63
C GLU A 105 9.62 40.47 0.65
N ILE A 106 10.20 39.29 0.82
CA ILE A 106 9.98 38.44 1.98
C ILE A 106 11.30 38.21 2.71
N ARG A 107 11.23 38.14 4.04
CA ARG A 107 12.32 37.69 4.90
C ARG A 107 11.85 36.48 5.71
N SER A 108 12.40 35.31 5.40
CA SER A 108 12.15 34.11 6.21
C SER A 108 12.91 34.21 7.53
N GLY A 109 12.22 34.02 8.65
CA GLY A 109 12.80 34.08 10.00
C GLY A 109 13.37 32.75 10.49
N TYR A 110 12.92 31.64 9.91
CA TYR A 110 13.24 30.29 10.37
C TYR A 110 13.42 29.33 9.19
N LYS A 111 14.37 28.40 9.34
CA LYS A 111 14.47 27.18 8.54
C LYS A 111 14.18 26.01 9.48
N LEU A 112 13.07 25.32 9.25
CA LEU A 112 12.66 24.16 10.04
C LEU A 112 12.96 22.88 9.26
N ALA A 113 13.35 21.83 9.97
CA ALA A 113 13.36 20.47 9.45
C ALA A 113 11.99 19.80 9.63
N TYR A 114 11.64 18.87 8.75
CA TYR A 114 10.39 18.12 8.86
C TYR A 114 10.20 17.44 10.22
N GLU A 115 11.28 16.95 10.82
CA GLU A 115 11.27 16.24 12.10
C GLU A 115 11.07 17.17 13.33
N GLU A 116 11.25 18.48 13.17
CA GLU A 116 11.07 19.45 14.25
C GLU A 116 9.58 19.80 14.48
N ILE A 117 8.74 19.53 13.48
CA ILE A 117 7.34 19.92 13.46
C ILE A 117 6.53 19.34 14.64
N PRO A 118 6.65 18.04 14.99
CA PRO A 118 5.96 17.51 16.17
C PRO A 118 6.35 18.22 17.48
N GLY A 119 7.62 18.60 17.63
CA GLY A 119 8.10 19.33 18.80
C GLY A 119 7.42 20.71 18.93
N ILE A 120 7.33 21.44 17.82
CA ILE A 120 6.66 22.75 17.76
C ILE A 120 5.15 22.63 18.06
N LEU A 121 4.51 21.56 17.59
CA LEU A 121 3.10 21.28 17.86
C LEU A 121 2.84 20.95 19.35
N CYS A 122 3.81 20.39 20.06
CA CYS A 122 3.70 20.09 21.49
C CYS A 122 4.12 21.25 22.41
N ASP A 123 4.93 22.19 21.92
CA ASP A 123 5.38 23.35 22.69
C ASP A 123 4.49 24.58 22.44
N GLY A 124 3.50 24.76 23.32
CA GLY A 124 2.61 25.92 23.29
C GLY A 124 3.30 27.27 23.49
N SER A 125 4.56 27.30 23.95
CA SER A 125 5.35 28.52 24.10
C SER A 125 6.15 28.88 22.84
N HIS A 126 6.26 27.96 21.88
CA HIS A 126 7.00 28.19 20.65
C HIS A 126 6.31 29.26 19.78
N LYS A 127 7.08 30.21 19.24
CA LYS A 127 6.54 31.35 18.45
C LYS A 127 5.71 30.92 17.24
N LEU A 128 6.07 29.79 16.62
CA LEU A 128 5.36 29.23 15.46
C LEU A 128 4.27 28.22 15.82
N HIS A 129 3.99 27.98 17.11
CA HIS A 129 3.04 26.96 17.55
C HIS A 129 1.64 27.15 16.92
N GLN A 130 1.12 28.37 16.94
CA GLN A 130 -0.20 28.68 16.37
C GLN A 130 -0.22 28.48 14.85
N ALA A 131 0.76 29.03 14.13
CA ALA A 131 0.87 28.88 12.67
C ALA A 131 1.00 27.40 12.27
N MET A 132 1.77 26.62 13.02
CA MET A 132 1.95 25.19 12.76
C MET A 132 0.68 24.37 13.05
N THR A 133 -0.04 24.71 14.12
CA THR A 133 -1.31 24.07 14.47
C THR A 133 -2.38 24.33 13.40
N LEU A 134 -2.47 25.57 12.91
CA LEU A 134 -3.34 25.93 11.79
C LEU A 134 -2.91 25.21 10.50
N GLY A 135 -1.62 25.19 10.20
CA GLY A 135 -1.05 24.50 9.04
C GLY A 135 -1.36 23.00 9.04
N GLN A 136 -1.17 22.31 10.17
CA GLN A 136 -1.56 20.90 10.33
C GLN A 136 -3.05 20.70 10.08
N LYS A 137 -3.91 21.52 10.71
CA LYS A 137 -5.37 21.40 10.58
C LYS A 137 -5.82 21.57 9.13
N ILE A 138 -5.31 22.60 8.44
CA ILE A 138 -5.65 22.88 7.03
C ILE A 138 -5.12 21.77 6.13
N ALA A 139 -3.85 21.38 6.26
CA ALA A 139 -3.25 20.35 5.42
C ALA A 139 -4.00 19.02 5.52
N LEU A 140 -4.27 18.54 6.74
CA LEU A 140 -5.03 17.30 6.93
C LEU A 140 -6.46 17.40 6.37
N GLY A 141 -7.08 18.56 6.48
CA GLY A 141 -8.42 18.81 5.94
C GLY A 141 -8.46 18.86 4.41
N LEU A 142 -7.51 19.56 3.77
CA LEU A 142 -7.36 19.60 2.31
C LEU A 142 -7.06 18.20 1.75
N LEU A 143 -6.16 17.47 2.41
CA LEU A 143 -5.86 16.09 2.06
C LEU A 143 -7.11 15.21 2.08
N GLU A 144 -7.89 15.25 3.16
CA GLU A 144 -9.12 14.46 3.29
C GLU A 144 -10.16 14.84 2.21
N GLN A 145 -10.26 16.12 1.87
CA GLN A 145 -11.12 16.59 0.79
C GLN A 145 -10.69 16.01 -0.57
N ARG A 146 -9.39 16.07 -0.91
CA ARG A 146 -8.87 15.49 -2.16
C ARG A 146 -9.11 13.98 -2.22
N ARG A 147 -8.96 13.26 -1.09
CA ARG A 147 -9.25 11.82 -1.01
C ARG A 147 -10.71 11.50 -1.30
N LYS A 148 -11.65 12.28 -0.73
CA LYS A 148 -13.09 12.16 -1.02
C LYS A 148 -13.42 12.44 -2.48
N GLN A 149 -12.62 13.28 -3.15
CA GLN A 149 -12.73 13.56 -4.58
C GLN A 149 -12.03 12.50 -5.46
N GLY A 150 -11.37 11.52 -4.85
CA GLY A 150 -10.75 10.39 -5.53
C GLY A 150 -9.24 10.49 -5.76
N ALA A 151 -8.54 11.41 -5.08
CA ALA A 151 -7.09 11.49 -5.20
C ALA A 151 -6.42 10.19 -4.73
N LEU A 152 -5.36 9.78 -5.42
CA LEU A 152 -4.50 8.66 -5.05
C LEU A 152 -3.55 9.06 -3.92
N ALA A 153 -4.15 9.44 -2.80
CA ALA A 153 -3.46 10.02 -1.66
C ALA A 153 -3.51 9.07 -0.46
N LEU A 154 -2.34 8.69 0.05
CA LEU A 154 -2.16 7.81 1.20
C LEU A 154 -1.16 8.43 2.16
N TYR A 155 -1.55 8.50 3.44
CA TYR A 155 -0.70 9.00 4.51
C TYR A 155 -0.93 8.17 5.78
N ASP A 156 0.17 7.74 6.37
CA ASP A 156 0.23 7.01 7.63
C ASP A 156 1.26 7.68 8.54
N LEU A 157 0.74 8.43 9.52
CA LEU A 157 1.55 9.13 10.51
C LEU A 157 2.22 8.18 11.52
N ASN A 158 1.84 6.89 11.58
CA ASN A 158 2.40 5.91 12.50
C ASN A 158 3.60 5.16 11.88
N GLU A 159 3.51 4.82 10.59
CA GLU A 159 4.54 4.04 9.88
C GLU A 159 5.40 4.88 8.94
N GLY A 160 5.02 6.15 8.75
CA GLY A 160 5.73 7.15 7.94
C GLY A 160 5.45 7.06 6.44
N TRP A 161 4.35 6.43 6.02
CA TRP A 161 4.01 6.34 4.59
C TRP A 161 3.30 7.60 4.12
N TYR A 162 3.63 8.06 2.92
CA TYR A 162 2.97 9.20 2.29
C TYR A 162 2.99 9.08 0.77
N THR A 163 2.08 9.75 0.07
CA THR A 163 2.10 9.83 -1.40
C THR A 163 2.71 11.13 -1.87
N SER A 164 3.59 11.09 -2.87
CA SER A 164 4.09 12.30 -3.53
C SER A 164 2.98 13.03 -4.32
N GLU A 165 3.26 14.24 -4.82
CA GLU A 165 2.36 15.01 -5.70
C GLU A 165 1.99 14.25 -6.99
N GLU A 166 2.79 13.26 -7.40
CA GLU A 166 2.52 12.42 -8.58
C GLU A 166 1.74 11.14 -8.23
N GLY A 167 1.38 10.95 -6.95
CA GLY A 167 0.64 9.77 -6.46
C GLY A 167 1.52 8.56 -6.15
N PHE A 168 2.83 8.73 -6.01
CA PHE A 168 3.74 7.62 -5.66
C PHE A 168 3.82 7.42 -4.16
N ILE A 169 3.67 6.17 -3.70
CA ILE A 169 3.81 5.82 -2.28
C ILE A 169 5.30 5.80 -1.90
N LEU A 170 5.65 6.66 -0.95
CA LEU A 170 6.96 6.85 -0.35
C LEU A 170 6.90 6.57 1.15
N ARG A 171 8.06 6.31 1.75
CA ARG A 171 8.21 6.20 3.21
C ARG A 171 9.19 7.26 3.67
N ALA A 172 8.79 8.06 4.64
CA ALA A 172 9.68 8.98 5.33
C ALA A 172 10.79 8.19 6.02
N GLU A 173 12.00 8.77 6.06
CA GLU A 173 13.11 8.14 6.77
C GLU A 173 12.83 8.05 8.28
N ARG A 174 12.18 9.09 8.81
CA ARG A 174 11.75 9.19 10.20
C ARG A 174 10.24 9.43 10.24
N VAL A 175 9.54 8.67 11.07
CA VAL A 175 8.07 8.73 11.18
C VAL A 175 7.62 10.13 11.58
N GLU A 176 8.39 10.81 12.43
CA GLU A 176 8.14 12.15 12.93
C GLU A 176 8.09 13.21 11.80
N ALA A 177 8.82 12.98 10.70
CA ALA A 177 8.89 13.88 9.56
C ALA A 177 7.56 13.94 8.75
N THR A 178 6.72 12.91 8.90
CA THR A 178 5.55 12.70 8.04
C THR A 178 4.58 13.87 8.07
N ILE A 179 4.33 14.46 9.25
CA ILE A 179 3.41 15.59 9.35
C ILE A 179 3.98 16.86 8.68
N GLY A 180 5.29 17.09 8.81
CA GLY A 180 5.95 18.20 8.12
C GLY A 180 5.82 18.06 6.59
N HIS A 181 6.02 16.85 6.07
CA HIS A 181 5.80 16.57 4.64
C HIS A 181 4.37 16.84 4.20
N VAL A 182 3.37 16.41 4.99
CA VAL A 182 1.95 16.65 4.70
C VAL A 182 1.65 18.15 4.64
N ILE A 183 2.14 18.93 5.59
CA ILE A 183 1.91 20.38 5.64
C ILE A 183 2.44 21.03 4.37
N VAL A 184 3.73 20.87 4.07
CA VAL A 184 4.35 21.50 2.89
C VAL A 184 3.66 21.04 1.62
N GLN A 185 3.44 19.73 1.46
CA GLN A 185 2.84 19.17 0.26
C GLN A 185 1.44 19.73 -0.02
N GLU A 186 0.56 19.81 0.99
CA GLU A 186 -0.79 20.34 0.76
C GLU A 186 -0.80 21.85 0.51
N MET A 187 0.14 22.61 1.10
CA MET A 187 0.32 24.03 0.76
C MET A 187 0.80 24.19 -0.69
N MET A 188 1.80 23.41 -1.12
CA MET A 188 2.30 23.47 -2.50
C MET A 188 1.22 23.06 -3.50
N ILE A 189 0.48 21.98 -3.22
CA ILE A 189 -0.67 21.55 -4.05
C ILE A 189 -1.74 22.65 -4.11
N LEU A 190 -2.03 23.32 -2.99
CA LEU A 190 -2.99 24.42 -2.94
C LEU A 190 -2.57 25.57 -3.87
N MET A 191 -1.33 26.04 -3.78
CA MET A 191 -0.81 27.09 -4.66
C MET A 191 -0.82 26.69 -6.13
N ASN A 192 -0.29 25.51 -6.43
CA ASN A 192 -0.23 24.97 -7.78
C ASN A 192 -1.63 24.84 -8.42
N ARG A 193 -2.63 24.38 -7.64
CA ARG A 193 -4.02 24.30 -8.08
C ARG A 193 -4.64 25.67 -8.33
N LEU A 194 -4.56 26.58 -7.36
CA LEU A 194 -5.18 27.90 -7.48
C LEU A 194 -4.57 28.73 -8.61
N MET A 195 -3.25 28.65 -8.81
CA MET A 195 -2.58 29.30 -9.94
C MET A 195 -2.97 28.67 -11.29
N ALA A 196 -3.15 27.35 -11.36
CA ALA A 196 -3.63 26.69 -12.57
C ALA A 196 -5.06 27.09 -12.92
N GLU A 197 -5.97 27.06 -11.94
CA GLU A 197 -7.36 27.48 -12.10
C GLU A 197 -7.44 28.95 -12.55
N TYR A 198 -6.64 29.82 -11.93
CA TYR A 198 -6.57 31.23 -12.31
C TYR A 198 -6.03 31.43 -13.71
N ALA A 199 -4.90 30.81 -14.06
CA ALA A 199 -4.32 30.93 -15.40
C ALA A 199 -5.28 30.44 -16.50
N ALA A 200 -6.13 29.46 -16.19
CA ALA A 200 -7.12 28.91 -17.11
C ALA A 200 -8.39 29.78 -17.27
N THR A 201 -8.67 30.68 -16.33
CA THR A 201 -9.97 31.39 -16.25
C THR A 201 -9.86 32.91 -16.29
N VAL A 202 -8.70 33.47 -15.96
CA VAL A 202 -8.50 34.92 -15.96
C VAL A 202 -8.65 35.48 -17.37
N ASP A 203 -9.56 36.43 -17.52
CA ASP A 203 -9.72 37.16 -18.76
C ASP A 203 -8.58 38.18 -18.90
N VAL A 204 -7.77 38.01 -19.93
CA VAL A 204 -6.66 38.90 -20.28
C VAL A 204 -6.87 39.53 -21.67
N GLN A 205 -8.13 39.73 -22.09
CA GLN A 205 -8.48 40.39 -23.36
C GLN A 205 -7.76 41.73 -23.55
N SER A 206 -7.60 42.52 -22.49
CA SER A 206 -6.87 43.80 -22.51
C SER A 206 -5.41 43.66 -22.94
N LYS A 207 -4.83 42.45 -22.82
CA LYS A 207 -3.48 42.07 -23.26
C LYS A 207 -3.50 41.27 -24.58
N GLY A 208 -4.63 41.22 -25.29
CA GLY A 208 -4.80 40.62 -26.62
C GLY A 208 -4.90 39.08 -26.65
N ARG A 209 -5.38 38.46 -25.57
CA ARG A 209 -5.43 36.99 -25.39
C ARG A 209 -6.55 36.59 -24.43
N ASP A 210 -7.01 35.35 -24.52
CA ASP A 210 -8.10 34.86 -23.66
C ASP A 210 -7.65 34.49 -22.24
N THR A 211 -6.44 33.93 -22.10
CA THR A 211 -5.92 33.37 -20.85
C THR A 211 -4.39 33.55 -20.74
N ILE A 212 -3.81 33.22 -19.59
CA ILE A 212 -2.35 33.23 -19.42
C ILE A 212 -1.76 31.97 -20.08
N PRO A 213 -0.91 32.08 -21.12
CA PRO A 213 -0.20 30.94 -21.67
C PRO A 213 0.73 30.36 -20.60
N ILE A 214 0.55 29.11 -20.22
CA ILE A 214 1.30 28.48 -19.12
C ILE A 214 1.43 26.98 -19.36
N LEU A 215 2.38 26.30 -18.71
CA LEU A 215 2.49 24.85 -18.76
C LEU A 215 1.68 24.22 -17.63
N TYR A 216 0.64 23.47 -17.98
CA TYR A 216 -0.06 22.59 -17.06
C TYR A 216 0.71 21.28 -16.86
N ARG A 217 0.55 20.67 -15.69
CA ARG A 217 1.04 19.32 -15.39
C ARG A 217 -0.14 18.36 -15.52
N ASN A 218 -0.27 17.76 -16.70
CA ASN A 218 -1.37 16.87 -17.03
C ASN A 218 -1.04 15.43 -16.64
N HIS A 219 -2.03 14.68 -16.15
CA HIS A 219 -1.84 13.29 -15.72
C HIS A 219 -3.10 12.49 -16.01
N THR A 220 -2.96 11.40 -16.76
CA THR A 220 -4.08 10.57 -17.22
C THR A 220 -3.96 9.13 -16.70
N ALA A 221 -5.09 8.45 -16.57
CA ALA A 221 -5.11 7.00 -16.33
C ALA A 221 -4.76 6.24 -17.62
N ARG A 222 -4.25 5.01 -17.47
CA ARG A 222 -4.10 4.11 -18.61
C ARG A 222 -5.48 3.62 -19.09
N PRO A 223 -5.66 3.29 -20.39
CA PRO A 223 -6.95 2.84 -20.91
C PRO A 223 -7.54 1.62 -20.19
N ASN A 224 -6.68 0.73 -19.68
CA ASN A 224 -7.08 -0.50 -18.97
C ASN A 224 -6.98 -0.36 -17.44
N ALA A 225 -6.96 0.88 -16.93
CA ALA A 225 -7.03 1.13 -15.51
C ALA A 225 -8.30 0.50 -14.92
N PRO A 226 -8.24 -0.18 -13.75
CA PRO A 226 -9.44 -0.52 -13.01
C PRO A 226 -10.19 0.76 -12.64
N GLU A 227 -11.48 0.62 -12.29
CA GLU A 227 -12.24 1.75 -11.78
C GLU A 227 -11.52 2.41 -10.60
N GLN A 228 -11.53 3.74 -10.58
CA GLN A 228 -10.84 4.53 -9.56
C GLN A 228 -11.31 4.19 -8.14
N SER A 229 -12.59 3.85 -7.98
CA SER A 229 -13.20 3.34 -6.74
C SER A 229 -12.44 2.14 -6.17
N LEU A 230 -12.13 1.14 -6.99
CA LEU A 230 -11.41 -0.06 -6.58
C LEU A 230 -9.99 0.26 -6.10
N LEU A 231 -9.32 1.21 -6.76
CA LEU A 231 -7.98 1.63 -6.35
C LEU A 231 -8.01 2.38 -5.01
N LEU A 232 -9.04 3.19 -4.77
CA LEU A 232 -9.25 3.89 -3.51
C LEU A 232 -9.57 2.94 -2.35
N GLU A 233 -10.39 1.91 -2.60
CA GLU A 233 -10.65 0.85 -1.62
C GLU A 233 -9.37 0.10 -1.23
N GLN A 234 -8.51 -0.20 -2.20
CA GLN A 234 -7.22 -0.82 -1.95
C GLN A 234 -6.26 0.09 -1.18
N LEU A 235 -6.24 1.40 -1.48
CA LEU A 235 -5.50 2.39 -0.71
C LEU A 235 -6.01 2.48 0.73
N ALA A 236 -7.32 2.42 0.94
CA ALA A 236 -7.91 2.38 2.27
C ALA A 236 -7.52 1.11 3.03
N ALA A 237 -7.55 -0.05 2.37
CA ALA A 237 -7.14 -1.33 2.95
C ALA A 237 -5.65 -1.38 3.30
N ALA A 238 -4.78 -0.86 2.43
CA ALA A 238 -3.34 -0.85 2.65
C ALA A 238 -2.89 0.07 3.80
N ARG A 239 -3.75 0.99 4.25
CA ARG A 239 -3.55 1.78 5.47
C ARG A 239 -3.76 0.94 6.74
N LEU A 240 -4.63 -0.06 6.68
CA LEU A 240 -4.88 -0.97 7.80
C LEU A 240 -3.85 -2.11 7.84
N ASP A 241 -3.32 -2.48 6.67
CA ASP A 241 -2.28 -3.49 6.53
C ASP A 241 -1.13 -2.98 5.63
N PRO A 242 -0.07 -2.40 6.24
CA PRO A 242 1.10 -1.90 5.52
C PRO A 242 1.80 -2.95 4.65
N SER A 243 1.57 -4.26 4.87
CA SER A 243 2.15 -5.31 4.02
C SER A 243 1.61 -5.28 2.58
N LEU A 244 0.45 -4.64 2.37
CA LEU A 244 -0.17 -4.46 1.05
C LEU A 244 0.41 -3.27 0.27
N LEU A 245 1.17 -2.38 0.92
CA LEU A 245 1.66 -1.14 0.30
C LEU A 245 2.63 -1.39 -0.84
N ASP A 246 3.51 -2.39 -0.73
CA ASP A 246 4.47 -2.70 -1.80
C ASP A 246 3.78 -3.22 -3.06
N ALA A 247 2.76 -4.08 -2.90
CA ALA A 247 1.95 -4.58 -4.01
C ALA A 247 1.10 -3.45 -4.63
N LEU A 248 0.50 -2.61 -3.78
CA LEU A 248 -0.28 -1.46 -4.23
C LEU A 248 0.58 -0.44 -4.99
N ARG A 249 1.81 -0.18 -4.52
CA ARG A 249 2.74 0.72 -5.21
C ARG A 249 3.04 0.24 -6.62
N ALA A 250 3.32 -1.05 -6.79
CA ALA A 250 3.54 -1.64 -8.11
C ALA A 250 2.32 -1.49 -9.02
N ARG A 251 1.11 -1.72 -8.48
CA ARG A 251 -0.15 -1.57 -9.23
C ARG A 251 -0.44 -0.14 -9.64
N ILE A 252 -0.26 0.86 -8.77
CA ILE A 252 -0.49 2.27 -9.12
C ILE A 252 0.33 2.66 -10.36
N HIS A 253 1.60 2.26 -10.44
CA HIS A 253 2.44 2.51 -11.61
C HIS A 253 1.94 1.86 -12.92
N MET A 254 1.16 0.78 -12.82
CA MET A 254 0.54 0.11 -13.98
C MET A 254 -0.78 0.76 -14.39
N VAL A 255 -1.41 1.50 -13.49
CA VAL A 255 -2.75 2.09 -13.68
C VAL A 255 -2.69 3.52 -14.19
N VAL A 256 -1.64 4.27 -13.86
CA VAL A 256 -1.49 5.66 -14.29
C VAL A 256 -0.43 5.83 -15.38
N ASN A 257 -0.63 6.82 -16.26
CA ASN A 257 0.41 7.28 -17.17
C ASN A 257 1.39 8.18 -16.42
N ARG A 258 2.54 8.46 -17.04
CA ARG A 258 3.40 9.53 -16.53
C ARG A 258 2.70 10.87 -16.75
N ALA A 259 2.83 11.76 -15.77
CA ALA A 259 2.39 13.13 -15.97
C ALA A 259 3.31 13.84 -17.00
N THR A 260 2.72 14.71 -17.81
CA THR A 260 3.39 15.46 -18.87
C THR A 260 3.12 16.95 -18.72
N TYR A 261 4.05 17.78 -19.19
CA TYR A 261 3.80 19.21 -19.34
C TYR A 261 3.11 19.47 -20.67
N HIS A 262 2.12 20.35 -20.69
CA HIS A 262 1.51 20.83 -21.93
C HIS A 262 0.72 22.12 -21.66
N PRO A 263 0.64 23.07 -22.60
CA PRO A 263 -0.09 24.31 -22.36
C PRO A 263 -1.61 24.20 -22.58
N THR A 264 -2.10 23.06 -23.08
CA THR A 264 -3.52 22.70 -23.02
C THR A 264 -3.81 21.95 -21.73
N LEU A 265 -4.83 22.42 -21.01
CA LEU A 265 -5.30 21.83 -19.77
C LEU A 265 -6.02 20.49 -20.02
N ALA A 266 -5.62 19.43 -19.30
CA ALA A 266 -6.27 18.11 -19.33
C ALA A 266 -6.56 17.52 -17.94
N GLY A 267 -6.21 18.25 -16.87
CA GLY A 267 -6.38 17.82 -15.49
C GLY A 267 -5.31 16.82 -15.00
N HIS A 268 -5.39 16.47 -13.72
CA HIS A 268 -4.41 15.63 -13.05
C HIS A 268 -5.07 14.46 -12.28
N TYR A 269 -5.10 13.29 -12.92
CA TYR A 269 -5.74 12.08 -12.42
C TYR A 269 -5.30 11.69 -11.00
N GLY A 270 -3.99 11.58 -10.76
CA GLY A 270 -3.48 11.14 -9.45
C GLY A 270 -3.83 12.07 -8.28
N LEU A 271 -4.06 13.36 -8.55
CA LEU A 271 -4.44 14.35 -7.53
C LEU A 271 -5.95 14.60 -7.48
N ALA A 272 -6.71 14.02 -8.42
CA ALA A 272 -8.12 14.32 -8.66
C ALA A 272 -8.41 15.83 -8.81
N LEU A 273 -7.56 16.53 -9.55
CA LEU A 273 -7.70 17.98 -9.78
C LEU A 273 -8.02 18.29 -11.25
N PRO A 274 -8.97 19.20 -11.53
CA PRO A 274 -9.30 19.60 -12.89
C PRO A 274 -8.22 20.46 -13.54
N ALA A 275 -7.46 21.21 -12.74
CA ALA A 275 -6.32 22.00 -13.17
C ALA A 275 -5.16 21.91 -12.18
N TYR A 276 -3.96 21.70 -12.72
CA TYR A 276 -2.72 21.62 -11.94
C TYR A 276 -1.55 22.07 -12.80
N LEU A 277 -0.63 22.81 -12.19
CA LEU A 277 0.66 23.20 -12.78
C LEU A 277 1.74 23.07 -11.72
N HIS A 278 3.01 23.21 -12.10
CA HIS A 278 4.08 23.39 -11.12
C HIS A 278 4.57 24.84 -11.15
N CYS A 279 4.57 25.53 -10.01
CA CYS A 279 5.15 26.85 -9.84
C CYS A 279 5.84 27.05 -8.48
N THR A 280 5.98 25.99 -7.69
CA THR A 280 6.45 26.04 -6.30
C THR A 280 7.90 25.64 -6.11
N SER A 281 8.64 25.28 -7.17
CA SER A 281 10.04 24.85 -7.05
C SER A 281 10.97 25.28 -8.22
N PRO A 282 11.05 26.58 -8.54
CA PRO A 282 11.81 27.11 -9.67
C PRO A 282 13.34 26.96 -9.57
N LEU A 283 13.94 26.75 -8.39
CA LEU A 283 15.38 26.46 -8.24
C LEU A 283 15.75 25.07 -8.74
N ARG A 284 14.80 24.14 -8.74
CA ARG A 284 15.05 22.70 -8.99
C ARG A 284 14.19 22.07 -10.08
N ARG A 285 13.22 22.79 -10.66
CA ARG A 285 12.41 22.34 -11.80
C ARG A 285 12.29 23.43 -12.85
N TYR A 286 12.70 23.12 -14.08
CA TYR A 286 12.72 24.10 -15.18
C TYR A 286 11.31 24.51 -15.62
N ALA A 287 10.33 23.60 -15.52
CA ALA A 287 8.92 23.91 -15.80
C ALA A 287 8.39 25.00 -14.86
N ASP A 288 8.73 24.95 -13.57
CA ASP A 288 8.38 25.97 -12.59
C ASP A 288 9.03 27.31 -12.93
N LEU A 289 10.28 27.32 -13.39
CA LEU A 289 10.96 28.55 -13.84
C LEU A 289 10.25 29.16 -15.06
N VAL A 290 9.83 28.34 -16.03
CA VAL A 290 9.05 28.78 -17.20
C VAL A 290 7.70 29.36 -16.77
N ASN A 291 6.96 28.65 -15.92
CA ASN A 291 5.68 29.12 -15.40
C ASN A 291 5.83 30.38 -14.55
N GLN A 292 6.89 30.47 -13.74
CA GLN A 292 7.18 31.65 -12.93
C GLN A 292 7.42 32.88 -13.80
N ARG A 293 8.11 32.76 -14.95
CA ARG A 293 8.26 33.88 -15.90
C ARG A 293 6.90 34.42 -16.37
N GLN A 294 5.99 33.52 -16.74
CA GLN A 294 4.64 33.91 -17.18
C GLN A 294 3.84 34.57 -16.05
N LEU A 295 3.90 34.00 -14.84
CA LEU A 295 3.19 34.53 -13.67
C LEU A 295 3.75 35.89 -13.22
N LEU A 296 5.07 36.04 -13.11
CA LEU A 296 5.69 37.31 -12.72
C LEU A 296 5.38 38.42 -13.74
N SER A 297 5.49 38.11 -15.03
CA SER A 297 5.14 39.05 -16.11
C SER A 297 3.69 39.51 -15.99
N HIS A 298 2.77 38.57 -15.72
CA HIS A 298 1.35 38.88 -15.51
C HIS A 298 1.10 39.75 -14.28
N PHE A 299 1.62 39.37 -13.11
CA PHE A 299 1.41 40.10 -11.84
C PHE A 299 2.19 41.42 -11.74
N ARG A 300 3.07 41.71 -12.72
CA ARG A 300 3.74 43.01 -12.91
C ARG A 300 3.08 43.88 -13.98
N ASP A 301 1.98 43.40 -14.56
CA ASP A 301 1.28 44.05 -15.66
C ASP A 301 2.16 44.36 -16.88
N GLU A 302 3.10 43.46 -17.16
CA GLU A 302 3.87 43.51 -18.40
C GLU A 302 2.98 43.17 -19.60
N ALA A 303 3.19 43.88 -20.72
CA ALA A 303 2.34 43.77 -21.90
C ALA A 303 2.50 42.43 -22.62
N THR A 304 3.73 41.92 -22.73
CA THR A 304 4.07 40.75 -23.54
C THR A 304 4.53 39.59 -22.64
N PRO A 305 3.92 38.40 -22.75
CA PRO A 305 4.38 37.26 -22.00
C PRO A 305 5.76 36.80 -22.50
N PRO A 306 6.64 36.32 -21.59
CA PRO A 306 7.92 35.73 -21.96
C PRO A 306 7.82 34.59 -22.97
N TYR A 307 6.73 33.82 -22.97
CA TYR A 307 6.48 32.76 -23.96
C TYR A 307 5.09 32.88 -24.58
N THR A 308 5.03 32.64 -25.89
CA THR A 308 3.79 32.40 -26.64
C THR A 308 3.29 30.98 -26.44
N GLN A 309 2.01 30.74 -26.74
CA GLN A 309 1.42 29.39 -26.70
C GLN A 309 2.19 28.40 -27.59
N ALA A 310 2.59 28.82 -28.79
CA ALA A 310 3.33 27.98 -29.73
C ALA A 310 4.72 27.60 -29.19
N GLU A 311 5.47 28.56 -28.62
CA GLU A 311 6.76 28.26 -27.97
C GLU A 311 6.58 27.29 -26.80
N LEU A 312 5.51 27.42 -26.01
CA LEU A 312 5.22 26.51 -24.91
C LEU A 312 4.90 25.09 -25.37
N VAL A 313 4.21 24.92 -26.51
CA VAL A 313 3.96 23.58 -27.09
C VAL A 313 5.29 22.91 -27.45
N THR A 314 6.13 23.58 -28.24
CA THR A 314 7.43 23.04 -28.65
C THR A 314 8.33 22.74 -27.46
N LEU A 315 8.36 23.65 -26.47
CA LEU A 315 9.15 23.46 -25.26
C LEU A 315 8.64 22.27 -24.44
N ALA A 316 7.33 22.12 -24.29
CA ALA A 316 6.73 21.03 -23.54
C ALA A 316 7.04 19.66 -24.15
N GLU A 317 6.96 19.54 -25.48
CA GLU A 317 7.29 18.31 -26.21
C GLU A 317 8.74 17.89 -25.96
N ASP A 318 9.68 18.81 -26.18
CA ASP A 318 11.11 18.58 -25.95
C ASP A 318 11.43 18.24 -24.47
N MET A 319 10.86 18.99 -23.53
CA MET A 319 11.04 18.72 -22.10
C MET A 319 10.53 17.33 -21.70
N ASN A 320 9.34 16.95 -22.16
CA ASN A 320 8.76 15.64 -21.84
C ASN A 320 9.61 14.50 -22.40
N GLN A 321 10.08 14.63 -23.65
CA GLN A 321 10.97 13.65 -24.27
C GLN A 321 12.27 13.50 -23.47
N ARG A 322 12.97 14.60 -23.20
CA ARG A 322 14.25 14.57 -22.47
C ARG A 322 14.09 14.07 -21.03
N LEU A 323 12.99 14.41 -20.35
CA LEU A 323 12.68 13.85 -19.02
C LEU A 323 12.50 12.32 -19.08
N GLN A 324 11.81 11.82 -20.10
CA GLN A 324 11.62 10.39 -20.32
C GLN A 324 12.94 9.67 -20.61
N GLU A 325 13.78 10.24 -21.47
CA GLU A 325 15.11 9.71 -21.78
C GLU A 325 16.00 9.65 -20.54
N GLN A 326 16.08 10.76 -19.77
CA GLN A 326 16.85 10.79 -18.52
C GLN A 326 16.36 9.74 -17.52
N GLN A 327 15.04 9.56 -17.38
CA GLN A 327 14.49 8.55 -16.46
C GLN A 327 14.83 7.12 -16.91
N THR A 328 14.76 6.85 -18.22
CA THR A 328 15.14 5.55 -18.79
C THR A 328 16.63 5.26 -18.56
N GLN A 329 17.51 6.21 -18.89
CA GLN A 329 18.95 6.09 -18.65
C GLN A 329 19.28 5.85 -17.17
N ARG A 330 18.63 6.59 -16.26
CA ARG A 330 18.80 6.38 -14.80
C ARG A 330 18.35 5.00 -14.36
N SER A 331 17.19 4.53 -14.86
CA SER A 331 16.68 3.19 -14.59
C SER A 331 17.67 2.13 -15.08
N GLU A 332 18.20 2.27 -16.29
CA GLU A 332 19.19 1.37 -16.87
C GLU A 332 20.50 1.37 -16.09
N ALA A 333 21.06 2.54 -15.78
CA ALA A 333 22.28 2.67 -14.97
C ALA A 333 22.11 2.06 -13.56
N ALA A 334 20.97 2.28 -12.91
CA ALA A 334 20.67 1.67 -11.61
C ALA A 334 20.55 0.14 -11.72
N ARG A 335 19.96 -0.36 -12.81
CA ARG A 335 19.87 -1.80 -13.08
C ARG A 335 21.23 -2.43 -13.31
N GLU A 336 22.10 -1.76 -14.08
CA GLU A 336 23.45 -2.20 -14.35
C GLU A 336 24.31 -2.20 -13.08
N GLN A 337 24.24 -1.14 -12.28
CA GLN A 337 24.93 -1.07 -10.99
C GLN A 337 24.47 -2.19 -10.05
N ALA A 338 23.15 -2.45 -9.97
CA ALA A 338 22.61 -3.56 -9.18
C ALA A 338 23.11 -4.92 -9.70
N ALA A 339 23.19 -5.11 -11.02
CA ALA A 339 23.73 -6.32 -11.63
C ALA A 339 25.22 -6.52 -11.28
N ARG A 340 26.04 -5.47 -11.38
CA ARG A 340 27.46 -5.52 -10.98
C ARG A 340 27.62 -5.85 -9.50
N GLN A 341 26.84 -5.22 -8.62
CA GLN A 341 26.86 -5.49 -7.18
C GLN A 341 26.41 -6.93 -6.86
N ALA A 342 25.40 -7.44 -7.55
CA ALA A 342 24.95 -8.82 -7.42
C ALA A 342 26.04 -9.80 -7.87
N GLY A 343 26.63 -9.58 -9.04
CA GLY A 343 27.74 -10.39 -9.56
C GLY A 343 28.92 -10.44 -8.60
N HIS A 344 29.38 -9.28 -8.12
CA HIS A 344 30.48 -9.22 -7.14
C HIS A 344 30.15 -9.97 -5.85
N ARG A 345 28.92 -9.90 -5.35
CA ARG A 345 28.50 -10.68 -4.15
C ARG A 345 28.52 -12.19 -4.42
N LEU A 346 28.09 -12.61 -5.61
CA LEU A 346 28.07 -14.01 -6.07
C LEU A 346 29.45 -14.55 -6.48
N GLU A 347 30.48 -13.71 -6.49
CA GLU A 347 31.86 -14.13 -6.70
C GLU A 347 32.60 -14.20 -5.36
N THR A 348 32.31 -13.26 -4.45
CA THR A 348 33.10 -13.05 -3.23
C THR A 348 32.54 -13.69 -1.96
N ARG A 349 31.27 -14.07 -1.93
CA ARG A 349 30.63 -14.58 -0.70
C ARG A 349 30.34 -16.06 -0.81
N ALA A 350 30.69 -16.81 0.24
CA ALA A 350 30.30 -18.21 0.34
C ALA A 350 28.76 -18.36 0.37
N PRO A 351 28.20 -19.47 -0.14
CA PRO A 351 26.76 -19.73 -0.16
C PRO A 351 26.07 -19.61 1.19
N GLU A 352 26.75 -19.95 2.29
CA GLU A 352 26.24 -19.85 3.65
C GLU A 352 25.99 -18.40 4.05
N LEU A 353 26.91 -17.50 3.68
CA LEU A 353 26.76 -16.07 3.95
C LEU A 353 25.64 -15.44 3.12
N LEU A 354 25.46 -15.91 1.89
CA LEU A 354 24.32 -15.51 1.05
C LEU A 354 23.00 -16.01 1.66
N ALA A 355 22.97 -17.25 2.15
CA ALA A 355 21.80 -17.85 2.77
C ALA A 355 21.38 -17.10 4.06
N THR A 356 22.31 -16.53 4.82
CA THR A 356 22.01 -15.78 6.06
C THR A 356 21.66 -14.29 5.86
N MET A 357 21.62 -13.79 4.62
CA MET A 357 21.25 -12.39 4.35
C MET A 357 19.84 -12.03 4.85
N SER A 358 19.54 -10.74 4.97
CA SER A 358 18.15 -10.31 5.16
C SER A 358 17.27 -10.81 4.01
N ALA A 359 15.99 -11.10 4.28
CA ALA A 359 15.04 -11.54 3.24
C ALA A 359 15.00 -10.55 2.06
N LYS A 360 14.99 -9.25 2.36
CA LYS A 360 14.98 -8.16 1.37
C LYS A 360 16.22 -8.12 0.50
N ASP A 361 17.42 -8.35 1.05
CA ASP A 361 18.65 -8.33 0.26
C ASP A 361 18.83 -9.61 -0.57
N PHE A 362 18.38 -10.74 -0.05
CA PHE A 362 18.34 -12.00 -0.82
C PHE A 362 17.34 -11.91 -1.97
N GLU A 363 16.15 -11.35 -1.72
CA GLU A 363 15.14 -11.08 -2.75
C GLU A 363 15.69 -10.18 -3.86
N ARG A 364 16.38 -9.09 -3.51
CA ARG A 364 17.05 -8.22 -4.48
C ARG A 364 18.09 -8.96 -5.32
N LEU A 365 18.84 -9.88 -4.69
CA LEU A 365 19.81 -10.72 -5.37
C LEU A 365 19.11 -11.66 -6.37
N VAL A 366 18.11 -12.41 -5.92
CA VAL A 366 17.30 -13.33 -6.76
C VAL A 366 16.69 -12.58 -7.95
N LYS A 367 16.01 -11.45 -7.70
CA LYS A 367 15.41 -10.62 -8.76
C LYS A 367 16.44 -10.18 -9.80
N THR A 368 17.65 -9.82 -9.35
CA THR A 368 18.71 -9.36 -10.24
C THR A 368 19.22 -10.51 -11.10
N VAL A 369 19.52 -11.67 -10.52
CA VAL A 369 20.00 -12.86 -11.24
C VAL A 369 18.97 -13.35 -12.25
N VAL A 370 17.71 -13.49 -11.84
CA VAL A 370 16.60 -13.90 -12.70
C VAL A 370 16.45 -12.96 -13.89
N ARG A 371 16.57 -11.65 -13.68
CA ARG A 371 16.51 -10.64 -14.75
C ARG A 371 17.70 -10.72 -15.70
N THR A 372 18.91 -10.95 -15.19
CA THR A 372 20.11 -11.11 -16.03
C THR A 372 20.15 -12.45 -16.77
N GLY A 373 19.37 -13.44 -16.33
CA GLY A 373 19.34 -14.78 -16.89
C GLY A 373 20.56 -15.66 -16.55
N MET A 374 21.61 -15.09 -15.97
CA MET A 374 22.85 -15.79 -15.64
C MET A 374 22.72 -16.53 -14.30
N LEU A 375 22.49 -17.84 -14.34
CA LEU A 375 22.44 -18.66 -13.13
C LEU A 375 23.85 -18.79 -12.52
N ASN A 376 23.96 -18.59 -11.20
CA ASN A 376 25.22 -18.71 -10.48
C ASN A 376 25.15 -19.88 -9.47
N PRO A 377 26.15 -20.79 -9.43
CA PRO A 377 26.17 -21.94 -8.51
C PRO A 377 26.05 -21.55 -7.03
N GLN A 378 26.66 -20.44 -6.60
CA GLN A 378 26.57 -19.99 -5.21
C GLN A 378 25.15 -19.59 -4.83
N LEU A 379 24.40 -18.98 -5.76
CA LEU A 379 22.98 -18.68 -5.52
C LEU A 379 22.18 -19.98 -5.40
N VAL A 380 22.40 -20.95 -6.29
CA VAL A 380 21.71 -22.25 -6.26
C VAL A 380 21.89 -22.90 -4.89
N GLU A 381 23.12 -22.97 -4.40
CA GLU A 381 23.43 -23.55 -3.10
C GLU A 381 22.83 -22.73 -1.94
N ALA A 382 22.87 -21.39 -2.01
CA ALA A 382 22.23 -20.53 -1.02
C ALA A 382 20.70 -20.73 -0.97
N VAL A 383 20.04 -20.90 -2.13
CA VAL A 383 18.61 -21.23 -2.21
C VAL A 383 18.35 -22.60 -1.57
N GLN A 384 19.18 -23.61 -1.83
CA GLN A 384 19.07 -24.93 -1.20
C GLN A 384 19.21 -24.86 0.33
N LEU A 385 20.16 -24.07 0.83
CA LEU A 385 20.35 -23.85 2.27
C LEU A 385 19.11 -23.19 2.90
N ARG A 386 18.53 -22.17 2.26
CA ARG A 386 17.29 -21.53 2.73
C ARG A 386 16.09 -22.45 2.68
N MET A 387 15.97 -23.30 1.66
CA MET A 387 14.93 -24.33 1.59
C MET A 387 15.08 -25.33 2.75
N LYS A 388 16.29 -25.81 3.03
CA LYS A 388 16.56 -26.71 4.16
C LYS A 388 16.22 -26.07 5.51
N ALA A 389 16.51 -24.78 5.67
CA ALA A 389 16.21 -24.01 6.87
C ALA A 389 14.74 -23.54 6.98
N GLY A 390 13.93 -23.68 5.92
CA GLY A 390 12.56 -23.16 5.89
C GLY A 390 12.47 -21.62 5.84
N THR A 391 13.54 -20.94 5.42
CA THR A 391 13.67 -19.47 5.42
C THR A 391 13.56 -18.84 4.03
N LEU A 392 13.31 -19.64 2.98
CA LEU A 392 13.10 -19.14 1.62
C LEU A 392 11.76 -18.41 1.52
N ALA A 393 11.77 -17.14 1.12
CA ALA A 393 10.55 -16.33 1.07
C ALA A 393 9.64 -16.70 -0.12
N LEU A 394 8.33 -16.48 0.02
CA LEU A 394 7.35 -16.74 -1.03
C LEU A 394 7.68 -16.00 -2.35
N LEU A 395 8.16 -14.77 -2.24
CA LEU A 395 8.51 -13.97 -3.41
C LEU A 395 9.73 -14.54 -4.15
N ASP A 396 10.74 -15.04 -3.42
CA ASP A 396 11.89 -15.71 -4.02
C ASP A 396 11.44 -16.94 -4.82
N ILE A 397 10.58 -17.77 -4.24
CA ILE A 397 9.99 -18.95 -4.90
C ILE A 397 9.28 -18.53 -6.18
N TYR A 398 8.44 -17.49 -6.12
CA TYR A 398 7.70 -16.98 -7.27
C TYR A 398 8.64 -16.50 -8.40
N TYR A 399 9.70 -15.75 -8.08
CA TYR A 399 10.67 -15.28 -9.09
C TYR A 399 11.46 -16.42 -9.72
N LEU A 400 11.94 -17.36 -8.91
CA LEU A 400 12.70 -18.52 -9.38
C LEU A 400 11.89 -19.45 -10.28
N LEU A 401 10.57 -19.54 -10.06
CA LEU A 401 9.69 -20.41 -10.85
C LEU A 401 9.11 -19.73 -12.09
N PHE A 402 8.67 -18.47 -11.99
CA PHE A 402 7.77 -17.87 -12.98
C PHE A 402 8.32 -16.63 -13.69
N ARG A 403 9.46 -16.10 -13.23
CA ARG A 403 10.12 -14.93 -13.84
C ARG A 403 11.44 -15.28 -14.52
N THR A 404 11.90 -16.52 -14.41
CA THR A 404 13.00 -17.04 -15.23
C THR A 404 12.54 -17.25 -16.66
N PRO A 405 13.29 -16.83 -17.69
CA PRO A 405 12.96 -17.15 -19.07
C PRO A 405 12.83 -18.67 -19.26
N SER A 406 11.67 -19.14 -19.73
CA SER A 406 11.32 -20.57 -19.83
C SER A 406 12.19 -21.35 -20.81
N LEU A 407 12.94 -20.67 -21.68
CA LEU A 407 13.84 -21.23 -22.69
C LEU A 407 15.27 -21.50 -22.18
N LEU A 408 15.62 -21.06 -20.97
CA LEU A 408 16.95 -21.33 -20.41
C LEU A 408 16.96 -22.70 -19.71
N LEU A 409 17.62 -23.67 -20.34
CA LEU A 409 17.78 -25.05 -19.85
C LEU A 409 18.48 -25.09 -18.49
N ASP A 410 19.42 -24.19 -18.24
CA ASP A 410 20.25 -24.15 -17.03
C ASP A 410 19.44 -23.99 -15.74
N TRP A 411 18.22 -23.45 -15.84
CA TRP A 411 17.34 -23.24 -14.69
C TRP A 411 16.41 -24.41 -14.39
N ALA A 412 16.35 -25.43 -15.25
CA ALA A 412 15.40 -26.53 -15.13
C ALA A 412 15.60 -27.33 -13.82
N ASP A 413 16.84 -27.63 -13.46
CA ASP A 413 17.18 -28.36 -12.23
C ASP A 413 16.78 -27.56 -10.98
N LEU A 414 17.10 -26.25 -10.94
CA LEU A 414 16.69 -25.39 -9.83
C LEU A 414 15.16 -25.30 -9.72
N ARG A 415 14.43 -25.16 -10.84
CA ARG A 415 12.96 -25.17 -10.83
C ARG A 415 12.43 -26.49 -10.28
N GLN A 416 13.00 -27.63 -10.69
CA GLN A 416 12.63 -28.94 -10.17
C GLN A 416 12.86 -29.06 -8.66
N GLN A 417 13.98 -28.54 -8.14
CA GLN A 417 14.28 -28.54 -6.72
C GLN A 417 13.32 -27.66 -5.91
N VAL A 418 13.01 -26.45 -6.39
CA VAL A 418 12.05 -25.53 -5.74
C VAL A 418 10.64 -26.12 -5.77
N CYS A 419 10.23 -26.73 -6.89
CA CYS A 419 8.99 -27.47 -7.00
C CYS A 419 8.95 -28.66 -6.01
N GLY A 420 10.04 -29.41 -5.85
CA GLY A 420 10.16 -30.48 -4.86
C GLY A 420 10.07 -29.98 -3.41
N TYR A 421 10.56 -28.76 -3.12
CA TYR A 421 10.36 -28.11 -1.83
C TYR A 421 8.88 -27.80 -1.55
N LEU A 422 8.10 -27.42 -2.58
CA LEU A 422 6.65 -27.21 -2.46
C LEU A 422 5.88 -28.52 -2.23
N VAL A 423 6.35 -29.66 -2.72
CA VAL A 423 5.76 -30.97 -2.37
C VAL A 423 5.84 -31.23 -0.86
N LYS A 424 6.96 -30.86 -0.23
CA LYS A 424 7.14 -30.98 1.22
C LYS A 424 6.38 -29.90 2.01
N ASN A 425 6.10 -28.75 1.37
CA ASN A 425 5.45 -27.58 1.97
C ASN A 425 4.24 -27.11 1.13
N PRO A 426 3.20 -27.94 0.94
CA PRO A 426 2.19 -27.72 -0.09
C PRO A 426 1.25 -26.54 0.21
N HIS A 427 1.24 -26.05 1.45
CA HIS A 427 0.55 -24.82 1.82
C HIS A 427 1.12 -23.56 1.14
N LEU A 428 2.42 -23.54 0.82
CA LEU A 428 3.08 -22.40 0.17
C LEU A 428 2.64 -22.24 -1.30
N ALA A 429 2.29 -23.33 -1.98
CA ALA A 429 1.94 -23.31 -3.39
C ALA A 429 0.72 -22.41 -3.69
N VAL A 430 -0.30 -22.44 -2.81
CA VAL A 430 -1.48 -21.59 -2.93
C VAL A 430 -1.09 -20.11 -2.87
N SER A 431 -0.23 -19.75 -1.91
CA SER A 431 0.25 -18.37 -1.73
C SER A 431 1.13 -17.91 -2.90
N VAL A 432 1.99 -18.79 -3.42
CA VAL A 432 2.84 -18.52 -4.57
C VAL A 432 2.02 -18.24 -5.83
N LEU A 433 0.93 -18.99 -6.06
CA LEU A 433 0.03 -18.74 -7.18
C LEU A 433 -0.75 -17.42 -7.02
N ALA A 434 -1.18 -17.09 -5.80
CA ALA A 434 -1.84 -15.82 -5.51
C ALA A 434 -0.93 -14.59 -5.77
N LEU A 435 0.39 -14.73 -5.61
CA LEU A 435 1.33 -13.68 -6.02
C LEU A 435 1.26 -13.39 -7.52
N GLY A 436 0.97 -14.40 -8.36
CA GLY A 436 0.79 -14.20 -9.79
C GLY A 436 -0.42 -13.35 -10.14
N THR A 437 -1.54 -13.53 -9.43
CA THR A 437 -2.72 -12.65 -9.55
C THR A 437 -2.36 -11.20 -9.22
N ASN A 438 -1.59 -10.98 -8.14
CA ASN A 438 -1.26 -9.64 -7.68
C ASN A 438 -0.16 -8.94 -8.51
N LEU A 439 0.84 -9.69 -8.96
CA LEU A 439 2.04 -9.14 -9.62
C LEU A 439 1.98 -9.20 -11.15
N ASP A 440 1.25 -10.15 -11.71
CA ASP A 440 1.14 -10.38 -13.15
C ASP A 440 -0.29 -10.29 -13.68
N GLY A 441 -1.29 -10.04 -12.82
CA GLY A 441 -2.69 -9.96 -13.23
C GLY A 441 -3.26 -11.31 -13.70
N TRP A 442 -2.74 -12.43 -13.20
CA TRP A 442 -3.33 -13.75 -13.46
C TRP A 442 -4.78 -13.80 -12.97
N SER A 443 -5.60 -14.67 -13.56
CA SER A 443 -6.96 -14.90 -13.04
C SER A 443 -6.91 -15.42 -11.61
N GLU A 444 -8.03 -15.32 -10.90
CA GLU A 444 -8.17 -15.95 -9.59
C GLU A 444 -7.96 -17.47 -9.66
N LEU A 445 -7.35 -18.01 -8.60
CA LEU A 445 -7.13 -19.44 -8.44
C LEU A 445 -8.44 -20.15 -8.10
N ARG A 446 -8.86 -21.07 -8.97
CA ARG A 446 -10.10 -21.84 -8.83
C ARG A 446 -9.82 -23.28 -8.43
N PHE A 447 -10.72 -23.85 -7.63
CA PHE A 447 -10.65 -25.25 -7.22
C PHE A 447 -11.98 -25.96 -7.50
N GLU A 448 -11.89 -27.11 -8.15
CA GLU A 448 -13.00 -28.06 -8.31
C GLU A 448 -12.68 -29.33 -7.53
N HIS A 449 -13.70 -29.97 -6.95
CA HIS A 449 -13.46 -31.19 -6.18
C HIS A 449 -14.60 -32.19 -6.28
N GLN A 450 -14.23 -33.46 -6.20
CA GLN A 450 -15.12 -34.60 -6.03
C GLN A 450 -14.67 -35.39 -4.81
N ALA A 451 -15.57 -36.17 -4.23
CA ALA A 451 -15.27 -37.00 -3.08
C ALA A 451 -15.85 -38.41 -3.23
N GLU A 452 -15.06 -39.41 -2.89
CA GLU A 452 -15.46 -40.82 -2.93
C GLU A 452 -15.24 -41.48 -1.56
N GLY A 453 -16.06 -42.49 -1.25
CA GLY A 453 -15.97 -43.27 -0.01
C GLY A 453 -16.93 -42.83 1.09
N LEU A 454 -16.91 -43.55 2.20
CA LEU A 454 -17.79 -43.32 3.33
C LEU A 454 -17.43 -42.01 4.06
N PRO A 455 -18.37 -41.36 4.78
CA PRO A 455 -18.10 -40.07 5.45
C PRO A 455 -16.88 -40.07 6.40
N HIS A 456 -16.53 -41.23 6.96
CA HIS A 456 -15.41 -41.44 7.88
C HIS A 456 -14.12 -41.94 7.19
N ILE A 457 -14.16 -42.23 5.89
CA ILE A 457 -13.03 -42.70 5.07
C ILE A 457 -13.14 -42.07 3.66
N ARG A 458 -13.25 -40.74 3.60
CA ARG A 458 -13.52 -40.01 2.35
C ARG A 458 -12.20 -39.62 1.67
N THR A 459 -12.05 -40.00 0.41
CA THR A 459 -10.96 -39.50 -0.46
C THR A 459 -11.47 -38.31 -1.26
N PHE A 460 -10.76 -37.18 -1.20
CA PHE A 460 -11.04 -36.00 -2.00
C PHE A 460 -10.16 -35.97 -3.24
N TYR A 461 -10.76 -35.69 -4.38
CA TYR A 461 -10.12 -35.51 -5.68
C TYR A 461 -10.26 -34.05 -6.05
N VAL A 462 -9.17 -33.28 -5.95
CA VAL A 462 -9.20 -31.84 -6.15
C VAL A 462 -8.40 -31.46 -7.37
N LEU A 463 -8.96 -30.56 -8.17
CA LEU A 463 -8.35 -29.94 -9.33
C LEU A 463 -8.17 -28.45 -9.06
N ALA A 464 -7.07 -27.86 -9.56
CA ALA A 464 -6.79 -26.43 -9.49
C ALA A 464 -6.59 -25.83 -10.90
N GLY A 465 -7.07 -24.61 -11.13
CA GLY A 465 -6.92 -23.94 -12.42
C GLY A 465 -6.83 -22.43 -12.27
N LEU A 466 -6.02 -21.81 -13.14
CA LEU A 466 -5.90 -20.37 -13.30
C LEU A 466 -5.42 -20.03 -14.72
N ASP A 467 -5.68 -18.81 -15.17
CA ASP A 467 -5.16 -18.29 -16.43
C ASP A 467 -4.01 -17.30 -16.16
N PRO A 468 -2.76 -17.63 -16.54
CA PRO A 468 -1.60 -16.77 -16.33
C PRO A 468 -1.45 -15.67 -17.41
N GLY A 469 -2.33 -15.61 -18.41
CA GLY A 469 -2.30 -14.63 -19.48
C GLY A 469 -1.43 -15.02 -20.69
N PRO A 470 -1.28 -14.11 -21.68
CA PRO A 470 -0.69 -14.42 -22.97
C PRO A 470 0.79 -14.85 -22.87
N GLY A 471 1.16 -15.92 -23.59
CA GLY A 471 2.54 -16.45 -23.64
C GLY A 471 2.86 -17.53 -22.60
N LYS A 472 1.92 -17.84 -21.71
CA LYS A 472 1.97 -19.00 -20.81
C LYS A 472 0.78 -19.92 -21.13
N PRO A 473 0.93 -21.26 -21.02
CA PRO A 473 -0.19 -22.16 -21.29
C PRO A 473 -1.34 -21.85 -20.32
N SER A 474 -2.57 -21.67 -20.83
CA SER A 474 -3.74 -21.69 -19.95
C SER A 474 -3.83 -23.07 -19.32
N VAL A 475 -3.62 -23.15 -18.01
CA VAL A 475 -3.54 -24.44 -17.33
C VAL A 475 -4.91 -24.78 -16.76
N SER A 476 -5.57 -25.73 -17.43
CA SER A 476 -6.83 -26.31 -16.99
C SER A 476 -6.60 -27.44 -15.96
N LEU A 477 -7.69 -27.70 -15.24
CA LEU A 477 -7.85 -28.72 -14.20
C LEU A 477 -7.43 -30.11 -14.68
N LEU A 478 -6.18 -30.52 -14.44
CA LEU A 478 -5.68 -31.84 -14.85
C LEU A 478 -5.10 -32.63 -13.67
N HIS A 479 -5.51 -33.91 -13.63
CA HIS A 479 -5.21 -34.94 -12.65
C HIS A 479 -5.59 -34.58 -11.20
N PRO A 480 -6.72 -35.13 -10.68
CA PRO A 480 -7.13 -34.83 -9.32
C PRO A 480 -6.11 -35.38 -8.33
N ALA A 481 -5.67 -34.53 -7.40
CA ALA A 481 -4.80 -34.97 -6.33
C ALA A 481 -5.64 -35.67 -5.24
N PRO A 482 -5.52 -37.01 -5.06
CA PRO A 482 -6.22 -37.71 -3.99
C PRO A 482 -5.69 -37.22 -2.64
N ALA A 483 -6.60 -36.93 -1.70
CA ALA A 483 -6.26 -36.41 -0.38
C ALA A 483 -7.24 -36.88 0.70
N SER A 484 -6.78 -36.85 1.95
CA SER A 484 -7.59 -37.24 3.12
C SER A 484 -8.55 -36.15 3.58
N SER A 485 -8.28 -34.90 3.16
CA SER A 485 -9.13 -33.75 3.44
C SER A 485 -9.19 -32.82 2.22
N LEU A 486 -10.26 -32.01 2.14
CA LEU A 486 -10.39 -31.00 1.10
C LEU A 486 -9.25 -29.97 1.14
N ARG A 487 -8.78 -29.60 2.34
CA ARG A 487 -7.66 -28.66 2.52
C ARG A 487 -6.37 -29.22 1.91
N GLU A 488 -6.04 -30.47 2.25
CA GLU A 488 -4.88 -31.17 1.69
C GLU A 488 -5.01 -31.31 0.17
N GLY A 489 -6.18 -31.67 -0.34
CA GLY A 489 -6.43 -31.81 -1.77
C GLY A 489 -6.20 -30.49 -2.53
N LYS A 490 -6.70 -29.36 -2.00
CA LYS A 490 -6.44 -28.02 -2.57
C LYS A 490 -4.95 -27.70 -2.61
N GLN A 491 -4.21 -28.00 -1.54
CA GLN A 491 -2.76 -27.76 -1.48
C GLN A 491 -1.99 -28.63 -2.49
N ARG A 492 -2.29 -29.93 -2.58
CA ARG A 492 -1.68 -30.83 -3.56
C ARG A 492 -2.00 -30.43 -5.01
N ALA A 493 -3.25 -30.05 -5.28
CA ALA A 493 -3.66 -29.56 -6.59
C ALA A 493 -2.95 -28.25 -6.98
N ALA A 494 -2.78 -27.33 -6.02
CA ALA A 494 -2.00 -26.10 -6.23
C ALA A 494 -0.53 -26.40 -6.55
N VAL A 495 0.10 -27.37 -5.88
CA VAL A 495 1.46 -27.81 -6.21
C VAL A 495 1.53 -28.34 -7.65
N SER A 496 0.62 -29.23 -8.05
CA SER A 496 0.58 -29.73 -9.44
C SER A 496 0.45 -28.59 -10.47
N LEU A 497 -0.37 -27.58 -10.18
CA LEU A 497 -0.54 -26.41 -11.02
C LEU A 497 0.75 -25.56 -11.12
N VAL A 498 1.47 -25.39 -10.00
CA VAL A 498 2.78 -24.71 -10.00
C VAL A 498 3.77 -25.42 -10.93
N TYR A 499 3.86 -26.75 -10.86
CA TYR A 499 4.74 -27.54 -11.73
C TYR A 499 4.45 -27.28 -13.21
N LEU A 500 3.18 -27.30 -13.60
CA LEU A 500 2.75 -27.06 -14.98
C LEU A 500 3.13 -25.64 -15.46
N ILE A 501 2.85 -24.62 -14.66
CA ILE A 501 3.18 -23.22 -15.02
C ILE A 501 4.71 -23.03 -15.08
N ALA A 502 5.47 -23.72 -14.22
CA ALA A 502 6.93 -23.69 -14.20
C ALA A 502 7.58 -24.56 -15.29
N ASN A 503 6.79 -25.21 -16.15
CA ASN A 503 7.24 -26.15 -17.19
C ASN A 503 8.08 -27.31 -16.63
N VAL A 504 7.63 -27.88 -15.49
CA VAL A 504 8.21 -29.06 -14.83
C VAL A 504 7.15 -30.16 -14.78
N PRO A 505 7.48 -31.43 -15.07
CA PRO A 505 6.51 -32.53 -14.99
C PRO A 505 5.90 -32.66 -13.58
N PRO A 506 4.57 -32.64 -13.43
CA PRO A 506 3.92 -32.64 -12.12
C PRO A 506 4.16 -33.94 -11.35
N PRO A 507 4.17 -33.91 -10.00
CA PRO A 507 4.35 -35.09 -9.18
C PRO A 507 3.11 -36.00 -9.26
N THR A 508 3.33 -37.30 -9.13
CA THR A 508 2.24 -38.27 -8.95
C THR A 508 1.87 -38.34 -7.47
N TRP A 509 0.59 -38.12 -7.16
CA TRP A 509 0.08 -38.18 -5.79
C TRP A 509 -0.48 -39.57 -5.48
N GLU A 510 0.07 -40.22 -4.46
CA GLU A 510 -0.47 -41.49 -3.98
C GLU A 510 -1.79 -41.31 -3.22
N ARG A 511 -2.67 -42.30 -3.36
CA ARG A 511 -3.94 -42.34 -2.64
C ARG A 511 -3.66 -42.51 -1.13
N PRO A 512 -4.24 -41.67 -0.25
CA PRO A 512 -4.04 -41.80 1.18
C PRO A 512 -4.56 -43.16 1.68
N GLN A 513 -3.73 -43.88 2.43
CA GLN A 513 -4.19 -45.04 3.20
C GLN A 513 -4.94 -44.54 4.43
N GLN A 514 -6.27 -44.61 4.40
CA GLN A 514 -7.11 -44.22 5.53
C GLN A 514 -7.49 -45.46 6.34
N THR A 515 -6.87 -45.62 7.51
CA THR A 515 -7.27 -46.64 8.49
C THR A 515 -8.53 -46.16 9.22
N PRO A 516 -9.58 -47.00 9.39
CA PRO A 516 -10.74 -46.61 10.17
C PRO A 516 -10.29 -46.19 11.58
N PRO A 517 -10.71 -45.01 12.08
CA PRO A 517 -10.39 -44.65 13.45
C PRO A 517 -11.03 -45.66 14.41
N ALA A 518 -10.22 -46.26 15.29
CA ALA A 518 -10.74 -47.04 16.41
C ALA A 518 -11.64 -46.12 17.25
N ALA A 519 -12.91 -46.49 17.37
CA ALA A 519 -13.89 -45.70 18.10
C ALA A 519 -13.57 -45.71 19.61
N ALA A 520 -12.83 -44.73 20.10
CA ALA A 520 -12.76 -44.42 21.52
C ALA A 520 -13.91 -43.46 21.87
N PRO A 521 -14.90 -43.87 22.70
CA PRO A 521 -15.98 -42.97 23.10
C PRO A 521 -15.45 -41.86 24.02
N LYS A 522 -15.84 -40.61 23.76
CA LYS A 522 -15.56 -39.48 24.66
C LYS A 522 -16.41 -39.58 25.94
N PRO A 523 -15.83 -39.28 27.12
CA PRO A 523 -16.55 -39.34 28.40
C PRO A 523 -17.75 -38.37 28.42
N VAL A 524 -18.83 -38.76 29.09
CA VAL A 524 -19.98 -37.89 29.35
C VAL A 524 -19.67 -37.06 30.60
N LEU A 525 -19.59 -35.74 30.45
CA LEU A 525 -19.42 -34.81 31.58
C LEU A 525 -20.79 -34.52 32.21
N ILE A 526 -20.88 -34.58 33.54
CA ILE A 526 -22.10 -34.21 34.27
C ILE A 526 -22.31 -32.70 34.13
N ASN A 527 -23.46 -32.28 33.58
CA ASN A 527 -23.87 -30.88 33.59
C ASN A 527 -24.95 -30.67 34.66
N GLU A 528 -24.57 -30.05 35.78
CA GLU A 528 -25.46 -29.82 36.93
C GLU A 528 -26.68 -28.93 36.58
N HIS A 529 -26.59 -28.10 35.52
CA HIS A 529 -27.69 -27.26 35.07
C HIS A 529 -28.67 -27.97 34.12
N ASN A 530 -28.36 -29.18 33.63
CA ASN A 530 -29.25 -29.96 32.75
C ASN A 530 -29.21 -31.47 33.04
N SER A 531 -29.45 -31.84 34.30
CA SER A 531 -29.36 -33.23 34.74
C SER A 531 -30.34 -34.17 34.02
N VAL A 532 -31.51 -33.67 33.59
CA VAL A 532 -32.49 -34.46 32.82
C VAL A 532 -31.95 -34.84 31.44
N GLY A 533 -31.37 -33.88 30.72
CA GLY A 533 -30.76 -34.13 29.41
C GLY A 533 -29.55 -35.05 29.51
N THR A 534 -28.69 -34.84 30.51
CA THR A 534 -27.52 -35.68 30.76
C THR A 534 -27.91 -37.14 31.03
N LEU A 535 -28.96 -37.39 31.82
CA LEU A 535 -29.42 -38.74 32.12
C LEU A 535 -29.99 -39.45 30.88
N GLN A 536 -30.73 -38.73 30.03
CA GLN A 536 -31.29 -39.27 28.79
C GLN A 536 -30.18 -39.66 27.80
N GLU A 537 -29.18 -38.79 27.62
CA GLU A 537 -28.04 -39.07 26.75
C GLU A 537 -27.26 -40.30 27.25
N TRP A 538 -27.03 -40.40 28.56
CA TRP A 538 -26.38 -41.57 29.15
C TRP A 538 -27.17 -42.87 28.92
N CYS A 539 -28.50 -42.85 29.11
CA CYS A 539 -29.34 -44.03 28.87
C CYS A 539 -29.28 -44.48 27.41
N GLN A 540 -29.33 -43.55 26.46
CA GLN A 540 -29.24 -43.86 25.02
C GLN A 540 -27.89 -44.47 24.66
N ARG A 541 -26.77 -43.89 25.15
CA ARG A 541 -25.42 -44.43 24.91
C ARG A 541 -25.24 -45.82 25.50
N CYS A 542 -25.76 -46.06 26.70
CA CYS A 542 -25.68 -47.37 27.37
C CYS A 542 -26.73 -48.37 26.88
N LYS A 543 -27.54 -48.04 25.86
CA LYS A 543 -28.67 -48.84 25.35
C LYS A 543 -29.64 -49.29 26.46
N ARG A 544 -29.90 -48.41 27.43
CA ARG A 544 -30.86 -48.62 28.52
C ARG A 544 -32.22 -47.98 28.17
N PRO A 545 -33.32 -48.42 28.80
CA PRO A 545 -34.60 -47.73 28.70
C PRO A 545 -34.46 -46.26 29.10
N LEU A 546 -35.22 -45.40 28.41
CA LEU A 546 -35.25 -43.98 28.74
C LEU A 546 -35.81 -43.75 30.15
N PRO A 547 -35.35 -42.71 30.88
CA PRO A 547 -35.82 -42.42 32.22
C PRO A 547 -37.31 -42.07 32.23
N GLU A 548 -38.08 -42.81 33.03
CA GLU A 548 -39.51 -42.56 33.27
C GLU A 548 -39.69 -41.75 34.55
N TYR A 549 -40.62 -40.80 34.55
CA TYR A 549 -40.84 -39.89 35.68
C TYR A 549 -42.27 -39.98 36.19
N THR A 550 -42.41 -40.15 37.49
CA THR A 550 -43.69 -40.06 38.21
C THR A 550 -43.66 -38.88 39.16
N PHE A 551 -44.82 -38.25 39.39
CA PHE A 551 -44.93 -37.05 40.21
C PHE A 551 -46.03 -37.21 41.27
N GLN A 552 -45.72 -36.78 42.48
CA GLN A 552 -46.69 -36.61 43.57
C GLN A 552 -46.78 -35.13 43.92
N ALA A 553 -47.98 -34.67 44.26
CA ALA A 553 -48.24 -33.28 44.63
C ALA A 553 -48.92 -33.23 46.00
N GLU A 554 -48.43 -32.37 46.89
CA GLU A 554 -48.94 -32.22 48.26
C GLU A 554 -49.06 -30.73 48.65
N GLY A 555 -50.10 -30.40 49.44
CA GLY A 555 -50.36 -29.06 49.98
C GLY A 555 -51.10 -28.09 49.05
N ASP A 556 -51.47 -26.92 49.59
CA ASP A 556 -52.00 -25.76 48.85
C ASP A 556 -51.25 -24.48 49.29
N PRO A 557 -50.45 -23.83 48.42
CA PRO A 557 -50.21 -24.17 47.01
C PRO A 557 -49.40 -25.47 46.82
N PRO A 558 -49.63 -26.21 45.72
CA PRO A 558 -49.09 -27.55 45.53
C PRO A 558 -47.57 -27.54 45.35
N LYS A 559 -46.88 -28.38 46.13
CA LYS A 559 -45.47 -28.71 45.94
C LYS A 559 -45.33 -30.11 45.36
N PHE A 560 -44.29 -30.33 44.57
CA PHE A 560 -44.11 -31.54 43.77
C PHE A 560 -42.88 -32.34 44.21
N VAL A 561 -43.03 -33.66 44.29
CA VAL A 561 -41.94 -34.62 44.38
C VAL A 561 -41.92 -35.42 43.07
N ALA A 562 -40.74 -35.60 42.49
CA ALA A 562 -40.57 -36.44 41.30
C ALA A 562 -39.73 -37.68 41.64
N THR A 563 -40.10 -38.82 41.06
CA THR A 563 -39.31 -40.04 41.08
C THR A 563 -38.93 -40.41 39.65
N VAL A 564 -37.63 -40.53 39.39
CA VAL A 564 -37.11 -41.02 38.11
C VAL A 564 -36.75 -42.49 38.20
N THR A 565 -37.21 -43.30 37.25
CA THR A 565 -36.90 -44.72 37.14
C THR A 565 -36.09 -44.98 35.89
N VAL A 566 -34.93 -45.63 36.04
CA VAL A 566 -34.08 -46.08 34.94
C VAL A 566 -33.81 -47.58 35.11
N GLY A 567 -34.46 -48.40 34.28
CA GLY A 567 -34.45 -49.84 34.44
C GLY A 567 -35.12 -50.27 35.75
N LYS A 568 -34.38 -50.95 36.64
CA LYS A 568 -34.89 -51.44 37.93
C LYS A 568 -34.63 -50.50 39.12
N ARG A 569 -34.05 -49.33 38.90
CA ARG A 569 -33.68 -48.37 39.96
C ARG A 569 -34.54 -47.12 39.87
N ALA A 570 -35.01 -46.65 41.00
CA ALA A 570 -35.80 -45.43 41.14
C ALA A 570 -35.12 -44.45 42.09
N PHE A 571 -35.16 -43.17 41.78
CA PHE A 571 -34.56 -42.08 42.55
C PHE A 571 -35.61 -41.00 42.76
N THR A 572 -35.92 -40.72 44.02
CA THR A 572 -36.92 -39.71 44.39
C THR A 572 -36.21 -38.44 44.84
N GLY A 573 -36.53 -37.33 44.16
CA GLY A 573 -36.00 -36.01 44.48
C GLY A 573 -36.67 -35.39 45.71
N LEU A 574 -36.17 -34.22 46.13
CA LEU A 574 -36.79 -33.44 47.20
C LEU A 574 -38.02 -32.68 46.70
N LEU A 575 -38.84 -32.24 47.67
CA LEU A 575 -40.03 -31.43 47.45
C LEU A 575 -39.66 -30.08 46.81
N ALA A 576 -40.25 -29.76 45.65
CA ALA A 576 -39.99 -28.52 44.92
C ALA A 576 -41.27 -27.74 44.63
N SER A 577 -41.14 -26.43 44.41
CA SER A 577 -42.27 -25.55 44.06
C SER A 577 -42.80 -25.78 42.64
N THR A 578 -41.99 -26.36 41.74
CA THR A 578 -42.41 -26.68 40.37
C THR A 578 -42.10 -28.12 39.99
N LYS A 579 -42.91 -28.70 39.08
CA LYS A 579 -42.63 -30.03 38.51
C LYS A 579 -41.29 -30.09 37.76
N LYS A 580 -40.87 -28.97 37.15
CA LYS A 580 -39.61 -28.89 36.41
C LYS A 580 -38.41 -29.08 37.34
N ASP A 581 -38.43 -28.40 38.48
CA ASP A 581 -37.34 -28.46 39.46
C ASP A 581 -37.32 -29.79 40.20
N ALA A 582 -38.50 -30.33 40.55
CA ALA A 582 -38.62 -31.68 41.10
C ALA A 582 -38.02 -32.74 40.14
N LYS A 583 -38.32 -32.62 38.84
CA LYS A 583 -37.81 -33.51 37.79
C LYS A 583 -36.28 -33.41 37.65
N ALA A 584 -35.74 -32.19 37.66
CA ALA A 584 -34.30 -31.96 37.59
C ALA A 584 -33.56 -32.52 38.81
N GLY A 585 -34.10 -32.33 40.02
CA GLY A 585 -33.53 -32.87 41.25
C GLY A 585 -33.46 -34.40 41.26
N ALA A 586 -34.54 -35.08 40.87
CA ALA A 586 -34.56 -36.54 40.76
C ALA A 586 -33.55 -37.07 39.72
N ALA A 587 -33.46 -36.40 38.56
CA ALA A 587 -32.48 -36.75 37.52
C ALA A 587 -31.03 -36.51 37.97
N GLY A 588 -30.77 -35.46 38.76
CA GLY A 588 -29.47 -35.17 39.35
C GLY A 588 -28.95 -36.31 40.24
N LEU A 589 -29.81 -36.84 41.11
CA LEU A 589 -29.47 -37.99 41.97
C LEU A 589 -29.14 -39.25 41.16
N ALA A 590 -29.94 -39.54 40.12
CA ALA A 590 -29.67 -40.66 39.22
C ALA A 590 -28.35 -40.48 38.45
N CYS A 591 -28.07 -39.27 37.96
CA CYS A 591 -26.80 -38.93 37.31
C CYS A 591 -25.62 -39.15 38.25
N GLN A 592 -25.69 -38.71 39.51
CA GLN A 592 -24.63 -38.92 40.50
C GLN A 592 -24.36 -40.42 40.72
N GLU A 593 -25.39 -41.24 40.90
CA GLU A 593 -25.22 -42.68 41.13
C GLU A 593 -24.70 -43.43 39.90
N PHE A 594 -25.16 -43.07 38.70
CA PHE A 594 -24.79 -43.78 37.46
C PHE A 594 -23.47 -43.30 36.85
N LEU A 595 -23.17 -42.01 36.92
CA LEU A 595 -21.96 -41.44 36.31
C LEU A 595 -20.75 -41.48 37.25
N ALA A 596 -20.94 -41.67 38.57
CA ALA A 596 -19.82 -41.92 39.50
C ALA A 596 -19.22 -43.32 39.39
N LYS A 597 -19.86 -44.27 38.68
CA LYS A 597 -19.41 -45.66 38.54
C LYS A 597 -18.62 -45.95 37.25
N GLY A 598 -18.27 -44.91 36.47
CA GLY A 598 -17.51 -45.02 35.22
C GLY A 598 -18.41 -45.13 34.00
#